data_AF-A0A3E2NJV3-F1
#
_entry.id   AF-A0A3E2NJV3-F1
#
_cell.length_a   1.000
_cell.length_b   1.000
_cell.length_c   1.000
_cell.angle_alpha   90.00
_cell.angle_beta   90.00
_cell.angle_gamma   90.00
#
_symmetry.space_group_name_H-M   'P 1'
#
loop_
_entity.id
_entity.type
_entity.pdbx_description
1 polymer ?
#
loop_
_entity_poly.entity_id
_entity_poly.type
_entity_poly.pdbx_seq_one_letter_code
_entity_poly.pdbx_strand_id
1 'polypeptide(L)'
;MARTTYQDLLDAGVHFGHLTRKWDPKMSQYIFMERNGIHIIDLNKTLAKVEEAAAAIKQIVKSGRKVLFVATKKQAKDIVADYAKSVNMPYITERWLGGMLTNFATVRKSIKKMSNIDKLTKDGTYNNLSKKERLMIQRERIKLEALLGGISDLNRLPAALFLIDVKKEHIAVSEALKLNIPTFAMVDTNSDPSNIDFPIPANDDATKSISLITGIIIKAIEEGLDERKREKEDETEKEAAAAKAKADAPETTSGGRGSRRVAEEAEAGAPTAESTEE
;
A
#
# COMPACT_ATOMS: atom_id res chain seq x y z
N MET A 1 -20.04 -4.25 -0.80
CA MET A 1 -20.06 -3.55 0.50
C MET A 1 -21.24 -3.99 1.37
N ALA A 2 -21.02 -4.90 2.31
CA ALA A 2 -21.84 -4.91 3.52
C ALA A 2 -21.58 -3.57 4.22
N ARG A 3 -22.54 -2.65 4.15
CA ARG A 3 -22.38 -1.31 4.74
C ARG A 3 -22.28 -1.46 6.25
N THR A 4 -21.17 -0.99 6.82
CA THR A 4 -21.00 -0.90 8.27
C THR A 4 -22.21 -0.20 8.84
N THR A 5 -22.87 -0.83 9.81
CA THR A 5 -24.04 -0.19 10.43
C THR A 5 -23.59 0.74 11.55
N TYR A 6 -24.39 1.77 11.82
CA TYR A 6 -24.18 2.63 12.98
C TYR A 6 -24.11 1.81 14.28
N GLN A 7 -24.94 0.76 14.37
CA GLN A 7 -25.00 -0.13 15.52
C GLN A 7 -23.67 -0.89 15.73
N ASP A 8 -23.05 -1.39 14.67
CA ASP A 8 -21.76 -2.08 14.76
C ASP A 8 -20.66 -1.15 15.33
N LEU A 9 -20.63 0.11 14.89
CA LEU A 9 -19.68 1.11 15.39
C LEU A 9 -19.93 1.45 16.87
N LEU A 10 -21.21 1.50 17.27
CA LEU A 10 -21.61 1.75 18.65
C LEU A 10 -21.18 0.60 19.56
N ASP A 11 -21.49 -0.65 19.17
CA ASP A 11 -21.21 -1.86 19.94
C ASP A 11 -19.71 -2.16 20.06
N ALA A 12 -18.94 -1.81 19.03
CA ALA A 12 -17.47 -1.90 19.05
C ALA A 12 -16.80 -0.81 19.88
N GLY A 13 -17.53 0.22 20.34
CA GLY A 13 -17.00 1.31 21.15
C GLY A 13 -16.14 2.31 20.37
N VAL A 14 -16.42 2.50 19.07
CA VAL A 14 -15.66 3.41 18.19
C VAL A 14 -15.85 4.87 18.58
N HIS A 15 -16.98 5.21 19.18
CA HIS A 15 -17.39 6.56 19.56
C HIS A 15 -16.66 7.12 20.80
N PHE A 16 -15.96 6.29 21.57
CA PHE A 16 -15.25 6.77 22.76
C PHE A 16 -13.95 7.46 22.38
N GLY A 17 -13.83 8.74 22.71
CA GLY A 17 -12.57 9.46 22.62
C GLY A 17 -11.80 9.49 23.94
N HIS A 18 -10.91 10.46 24.07
CA HIS A 18 -10.10 10.71 25.24
C HIS A 18 -10.73 11.71 26.22
N LEU A 19 -10.06 11.89 27.36
CA LEU A 19 -10.39 12.92 28.35
C LEU A 19 -10.34 14.33 27.75
N THR A 20 -11.22 15.20 28.20
CA THR A 20 -11.36 16.58 27.68
C THR A 20 -10.14 17.47 27.85
N ARG A 21 -9.27 17.17 28.81
CA ARG A 21 -7.97 17.87 28.95
C ARG A 21 -6.91 17.47 27.92
N LYS A 22 -7.11 16.36 27.18
CA LYS A 22 -6.13 15.79 26.24
C LYS A 22 -6.51 16.00 24.77
N TRP A 23 -7.63 16.66 24.50
CA TRP A 23 -8.15 16.81 23.15
C TRP A 23 -7.36 17.82 22.31
N ASP A 24 -7.44 17.67 21.01
CA ASP A 24 -6.93 18.62 20.02
C ASP A 24 -8.09 19.48 19.49
N PRO A 25 -8.00 20.83 19.53
CA PRO A 25 -9.06 21.72 19.06
C PRO A 25 -9.50 21.50 17.61
N LYS A 26 -8.62 21.00 16.74
CA LYS A 26 -8.93 20.73 15.33
C LYS A 26 -9.82 19.49 15.14
N MET A 27 -9.95 18.65 16.18
CA MET A 27 -10.92 17.56 16.22
C MET A 27 -12.34 18.02 16.56
N SER A 28 -12.55 19.30 16.90
CA SER A 28 -13.87 19.86 17.24
C SER A 28 -14.98 19.50 16.24
N GLN A 29 -14.66 19.49 14.94
CA GLN A 29 -15.62 19.13 13.89
C GLN A 29 -16.08 17.67 13.94
N TYR A 30 -15.34 16.76 14.57
CA TYR A 30 -15.66 15.34 14.66
C TYR A 30 -16.20 14.92 16.03
N ILE A 31 -16.09 15.80 17.04
CA ILE A 31 -16.61 15.56 18.39
C ILE A 31 -18.10 15.92 18.41
N PHE A 32 -18.93 15.00 18.90
CA PHE A 32 -20.36 15.19 19.05
C PHE A 32 -20.71 15.90 20.36
N MET A 33 -20.22 15.37 21.48
CA MET A 33 -20.48 15.93 22.81
C MET A 33 -19.42 15.46 23.83
N GLU A 34 -19.48 16.01 25.03
CA GLU A 34 -18.73 15.52 26.20
C GLU A 34 -19.71 14.84 27.18
N ARG A 35 -19.31 13.68 27.73
CA ARG A 35 -20.05 13.01 28.81
C ARG A 35 -19.06 12.46 29.82
N ASN A 36 -19.27 12.77 31.10
CA ASN A 36 -18.42 12.29 32.20
C ASN A 36 -16.92 12.59 32.00
N GLY A 37 -16.58 13.74 31.39
CA GLY A 37 -15.19 14.12 31.13
C GLY A 37 -14.50 13.41 29.95
N ILE A 38 -15.25 12.63 29.16
CA ILE A 38 -14.78 11.95 27.95
C ILE A 38 -15.49 12.55 26.73
N HIS A 39 -14.73 12.82 25.67
CA HIS A 39 -15.32 13.23 24.39
C HIS A 39 -15.93 12.04 23.66
N ILE A 40 -17.12 12.26 23.10
CA ILE A 40 -17.83 11.31 22.25
C ILE A 40 -17.67 11.77 20.81
N ILE A 41 -17.16 10.88 19.95
CA ILE A 41 -16.99 11.10 18.51
C ILE A 41 -18.33 10.88 17.80
N ASP A 42 -18.61 11.72 16.81
CA ASP A 42 -19.81 11.61 15.95
C ASP A 42 -19.68 10.43 14.98
N LEU A 43 -20.41 9.36 15.27
CA LEU A 43 -20.39 8.13 14.46
C LEU A 43 -20.92 8.32 13.04
N ASN A 44 -21.78 9.32 12.78
CA ASN A 44 -22.24 9.57 11.41
C ASN A 44 -21.08 10.09 10.55
N LYS A 45 -20.24 10.93 11.12
CA LYS A 45 -19.01 11.42 10.47
C LYS A 45 -18.00 10.29 10.31
N THR A 46 -17.85 9.44 11.33
CA THR A 46 -17.03 8.23 11.23
C THR A 46 -17.49 7.36 10.07
N LEU A 47 -18.79 7.07 9.97
CA LEU A 47 -19.34 6.22 8.91
C LEU A 47 -19.02 6.79 7.51
N ALA A 48 -19.31 8.08 7.28
CA ALA A 48 -19.00 8.74 6.02
C ALA A 48 -17.50 8.70 5.68
N LYS A 49 -16.63 8.95 6.67
CA LYS A 49 -15.18 8.96 6.48
C LYS A 49 -14.59 7.57 6.27
N VAL A 50 -15.13 6.55 6.93
CA VAL A 50 -14.76 5.15 6.70
C VAL A 50 -15.11 4.72 5.27
N GLU A 51 -16.30 5.09 4.78
CA GLU A 51 -16.72 4.78 3.41
C GLU A 51 -15.83 5.49 2.38
N GLU A 52 -15.53 6.78 2.59
CA GLU A 52 -14.60 7.55 1.75
C GLU A 52 -13.20 6.89 1.71
N ALA A 53 -12.65 6.56 2.87
CA ALA A 53 -11.36 5.90 3.00
C ALA A 53 -11.34 4.51 2.33
N ALA A 54 -12.37 3.70 2.57
CA ALA A 54 -12.50 2.36 1.99
C ALA A 54 -12.59 2.42 0.45
N ALA A 55 -13.37 3.36 -0.09
CA ALA A 55 -13.48 3.55 -1.53
C ALA A 55 -12.14 3.97 -2.16
N ALA A 56 -11.42 4.91 -1.56
CA ALA A 56 -10.12 5.34 -2.04
C ALA A 56 -9.05 4.22 -1.97
N ILE A 57 -8.99 3.47 -0.85
CA ILE A 57 -8.08 2.32 -0.71
C ILE A 57 -8.38 1.25 -1.77
N LYS A 58 -9.66 0.96 -2.02
CA LYS A 58 -10.08 0.01 -3.06
C LYS A 58 -9.52 0.41 -4.44
N GLN A 59 -9.60 1.69 -4.81
CA GLN A 59 -9.04 2.17 -6.08
C GLN A 59 -7.50 2.03 -6.14
N ILE A 60 -6.81 2.32 -5.04
CA ILE A 60 -5.34 2.18 -4.97
C ILE A 60 -4.92 0.73 -5.16
N VAL A 61 -5.62 -0.20 -4.49
CA VAL A 61 -5.33 -1.64 -4.59
C VAL A 61 -5.70 -2.20 -5.96
N LYS A 62 -6.80 -1.73 -6.55
CA LYS A 62 -7.21 -2.07 -7.92
C LYS A 62 -6.13 -1.72 -8.95
N SER A 63 -5.47 -0.57 -8.81
CA SER A 63 -4.31 -0.19 -9.63
C SER A 63 -3.08 -1.10 -9.44
N GLY A 64 -3.12 -1.99 -8.46
CA GLY A 64 -2.11 -2.99 -8.19
C GLY A 64 -0.98 -2.56 -7.28
N ARG A 65 -1.15 -1.42 -6.61
CA ARG A 65 -0.18 -0.91 -5.65
C ARG A 65 -0.47 -1.45 -4.25
N LYS A 66 0.54 -1.43 -3.39
CA LYS A 66 0.47 -1.95 -2.02
C LYS A 66 0.18 -0.82 -1.03
N VAL A 67 -0.61 -1.14 0.00
CA VAL A 67 -0.91 -0.28 1.14
C VAL A 67 -0.10 -0.78 2.32
N LEU A 68 0.62 0.11 3.01
CA LEU A 68 1.41 -0.23 4.19
C LEU A 68 0.62 0.07 5.45
N PHE A 69 0.40 -0.95 6.28
CA PHE A 69 -0.25 -0.82 7.58
C PHE A 69 0.78 -0.48 8.66
N VAL A 70 0.48 0.51 9.50
CA VAL A 70 1.40 1.00 10.54
C VAL A 70 0.67 1.09 11.87
N ALA A 71 1.15 0.35 12.87
CA ALA A 71 0.57 0.37 14.20
C ALA A 71 1.55 -0.12 15.27
N THR A 72 2.17 0.78 16.04
CA THR A 72 3.08 0.37 17.15
C THR A 72 2.37 0.20 18.49
N LYS A 73 1.08 0.54 18.55
CA LYS A 73 0.25 0.48 19.76
C LYS A 73 -0.03 -0.97 20.15
N LYS A 74 0.16 -1.34 21.43
CA LYS A 74 0.07 -2.72 21.91
C LYS A 74 -1.27 -3.39 21.56
N GLN A 75 -2.37 -2.63 21.67
CA GLN A 75 -3.72 -3.09 21.37
C GLN A 75 -3.96 -3.36 19.88
N ALA A 76 -3.14 -2.78 19.00
CA ALA A 76 -3.28 -2.86 17.55
C ALA A 76 -2.30 -3.84 16.88
N LYS A 77 -1.16 -4.14 17.52
CA LYS A 77 -0.06 -4.91 16.90
C LYS A 77 -0.52 -6.22 16.27
N ASP A 78 -1.12 -7.10 17.07
CA ASP A 78 -1.48 -8.45 16.63
C ASP A 78 -2.63 -8.39 15.61
N ILE A 79 -3.63 -7.55 15.89
CA ILE A 79 -4.77 -7.31 15.00
C ILE A 79 -4.30 -6.91 13.60
N VAL A 80 -3.44 -5.90 13.51
CA VAL A 80 -2.97 -5.35 12.24
C VAL A 80 -2.06 -6.34 11.52
N ALA A 81 -1.21 -7.06 12.25
CA ALA A 81 -0.36 -8.09 11.66
C ALA A 81 -1.20 -9.20 11.01
N ASP A 82 -2.20 -9.71 11.72
CA ASP A 82 -3.02 -10.83 11.25
C ASP A 82 -3.88 -10.43 10.05
N TYR A 83 -4.52 -9.25 10.13
CA TYR A 83 -5.29 -8.71 9.02
C TYR A 83 -4.42 -8.43 7.79
N ALA A 84 -3.28 -7.75 7.94
CA ALA A 84 -2.42 -7.43 6.81
C ALA A 84 -1.83 -8.69 6.15
N LYS A 85 -1.47 -9.71 6.94
CA LYS A 85 -1.03 -11.02 6.44
C LYS A 85 -2.11 -11.72 5.62
N SER A 86 -3.38 -11.65 6.04
CA SER A 86 -4.48 -12.31 5.34
C SER A 86 -4.64 -11.84 3.88
N VAL A 87 -4.36 -10.55 3.61
CA VAL A 87 -4.42 -9.95 2.26
C VAL A 87 -3.06 -9.75 1.60
N ASN A 88 -1.99 -10.28 2.19
CA ASN A 88 -0.61 -10.13 1.73
C ASN A 88 -0.23 -8.65 1.47
N MET A 89 -0.56 -7.79 2.41
CA MET A 89 -0.17 -6.37 2.43
C MET A 89 0.97 -6.15 3.43
N PRO A 90 1.91 -5.25 3.13
CA PRO A 90 3.02 -4.97 4.04
C PRO A 90 2.52 -4.29 5.31
N TYR A 91 3.19 -4.56 6.44
CA TYR A 91 2.84 -3.99 7.74
C TYR A 91 4.08 -3.71 8.61
N ILE A 92 3.95 -2.75 9.53
CA ILE A 92 4.94 -2.44 10.58
C ILE A 92 4.19 -2.34 11.90
N THR A 93 4.48 -3.26 12.82
CA THR A 93 3.81 -3.33 14.13
C THR A 93 4.73 -3.05 15.32
N GLU A 94 6.05 -3.13 15.13
CA GLU A 94 6.98 -2.95 16.24
C GLU A 94 7.36 -1.49 16.47
N ARG A 95 8.28 -0.97 15.66
CA ARG A 95 8.76 0.41 15.79
C ARG A 95 9.00 1.00 14.43
N TRP A 96 8.44 2.18 14.20
CA TRP A 96 8.82 3.01 13.05
C TRP A 96 10.23 3.57 13.26
N LEU A 97 11.16 3.20 12.37
CA LEU A 97 12.49 3.81 12.33
C LEU A 97 12.40 5.09 11.49
N GLY A 98 13.06 6.17 11.93
CA GLY A 98 13.15 7.36 11.08
C GLY A 98 13.89 7.04 9.78
N GLY A 99 13.36 7.50 8.66
CA GLY A 99 13.91 7.22 7.34
C GLY A 99 13.33 5.97 6.66
N MET A 100 12.27 5.38 7.20
CA MET A 100 11.66 4.18 6.63
C MET A 100 11.15 4.39 5.19
N LEU A 101 10.60 5.58 4.92
CA LEU A 101 10.14 5.94 3.58
C LEU A 101 11.13 6.89 2.90
N THR A 102 11.60 7.92 3.63
CA THR A 102 12.48 8.96 3.07
C THR A 102 13.88 8.46 2.73
N ASN A 103 14.37 7.41 3.40
CA ASN A 103 15.64 6.74 3.12
C ASN A 103 15.44 5.25 2.82
N PHE A 104 14.46 4.93 1.98
CA PHE A 104 14.09 3.55 1.65
C PHE A 104 15.25 2.72 1.06
N ALA A 105 16.19 3.35 0.36
CA ALA A 105 17.38 2.67 -0.16
C ALA A 105 18.22 2.02 0.96
N THR A 106 18.32 2.68 2.13
CA THR A 106 19.05 2.15 3.28
C THR A 106 18.27 1.05 3.98
N VAL A 107 16.95 1.21 4.12
CA VAL A 107 16.05 0.17 4.66
C VAL A 107 16.14 -1.11 3.83
N ARG A 108 16.15 -0.98 2.49
CA ARG A 108 16.30 -2.12 1.58
C ARG A 108 17.64 -2.85 1.77
N LYS A 109 18.72 -2.15 2.12
CA LYS A 109 20.00 -2.80 2.47
C LYS A 109 19.86 -3.66 3.73
N SER A 110 19.13 -3.18 4.73
CA SER A 110 18.84 -3.96 5.95
C SER A 110 17.96 -5.18 5.68
N ILE A 111 16.95 -5.06 4.81
CA ILE A 111 16.13 -6.20 4.35
C ILE A 111 17.01 -7.21 3.61
N LYS A 112 17.87 -6.75 2.68
CA LYS A 112 18.81 -7.63 1.97
C LYS A 112 19.76 -8.34 2.92
N LYS A 113 20.22 -7.65 3.99
CA LYS A 113 21.04 -8.26 5.04
C LYS A 113 20.29 -9.39 5.74
N MET A 114 19.02 -9.19 6.09
CA MET A 114 18.15 -10.22 6.68
C MET A 114 18.04 -11.44 5.75
N SER A 115 17.71 -11.23 4.47
CA SER A 115 17.62 -12.32 3.49
C SER A 115 18.95 -13.04 3.26
N ASN A 116 20.08 -12.35 3.36
CA ASN A 116 21.41 -12.98 3.28
C ASN A 116 21.67 -13.89 4.49
N ILE A 117 21.24 -13.49 5.70
CA ILE A 117 21.35 -14.34 6.89
C ILE A 117 20.49 -15.60 6.73
N ASP A 118 19.29 -15.48 6.14
CA ASP A 118 18.44 -16.64 5.84
C ASP A 118 19.11 -17.61 4.87
N LYS A 119 19.78 -17.10 3.83
CA LYS A 119 20.55 -17.91 2.88
C LYS A 119 21.71 -18.63 3.56
N LEU A 120 22.52 -17.91 4.35
CA LEU A 120 23.63 -18.51 5.11
C LEU A 120 23.18 -19.65 6.04
N THR A 121 21.98 -19.53 6.61
CA THR A 121 21.37 -20.55 7.47
C THR A 121 20.96 -21.78 6.67
N LYS A 122 20.44 -21.59 5.44
CA LYS A 122 20.02 -22.67 4.54
C LYS A 122 21.20 -23.38 3.87
N ASP A 123 22.25 -22.64 3.50
CA ASP A 123 23.41 -23.14 2.75
C ASP A 123 24.40 -23.93 3.64
N GLY A 124 24.12 -24.08 4.94
CA GLY A 124 24.94 -24.84 5.89
C GLY A 124 26.23 -24.14 6.33
N THR A 125 26.62 -23.03 5.69
CA THR A 125 27.78 -22.21 6.08
C THR A 125 27.66 -21.67 7.51
N TYR A 126 26.43 -21.50 8.00
CA TYR A 126 26.15 -21.13 9.38
C TYR A 126 26.80 -22.06 10.41
N ASN A 127 26.94 -23.36 10.09
CA ASN A 127 27.51 -24.34 11.01
C ASN A 127 29.04 -24.25 11.14
N ASN A 128 29.71 -23.65 10.15
CA ASN A 128 31.17 -23.46 10.16
C ASN A 128 31.59 -22.27 11.03
N LEU A 129 30.65 -21.48 11.52
CA LEU A 129 30.90 -20.31 12.35
C LEU A 129 31.08 -20.68 13.84
N SER A 130 31.90 -19.89 14.53
CA SER A 130 32.06 -20.04 15.98
C SER A 130 30.73 -19.85 16.71
N LYS A 131 30.60 -20.44 17.91
CA LYS A 131 29.38 -20.29 18.73
C LYS A 131 29.05 -18.82 19.00
N LYS A 132 30.07 -17.98 19.18
CA LYS A 132 29.92 -16.54 19.42
C LYS A 132 29.36 -15.81 18.19
N GLU A 133 29.89 -16.09 17.01
CA GLU A 133 29.41 -15.49 15.75
C GLU A 133 28.00 -15.94 15.42
N ARG A 134 27.69 -17.24 15.59
CA ARG A 134 26.34 -17.77 15.43
C ARG A 134 25.32 -17.05 16.30
N LEU A 135 25.65 -16.82 17.57
CA LEU A 135 24.79 -16.11 18.51
C LEU A 135 24.58 -14.64 18.11
N MET A 136 25.63 -13.96 17.63
CA MET A 136 25.51 -12.58 17.15
C MET A 136 24.61 -12.49 15.92
N ILE A 137 24.80 -13.37 14.94
CA ILE A 137 23.97 -13.43 13.73
C ILE A 137 22.52 -13.76 14.08
N GLN A 138 22.30 -14.69 15.01
CA GLN A 138 20.94 -15.05 15.44
C GLN A 138 20.23 -13.87 16.13
N ARG A 139 20.92 -13.14 17.01
CA ARG A 139 20.38 -11.94 17.66
C ARG A 139 20.07 -10.85 16.64
N GLU A 140 20.95 -10.65 15.68
CA GLU A 140 20.73 -9.69 14.59
C GLU A 140 19.52 -10.09 13.73
N ARG A 141 19.39 -11.36 13.37
CA ARG A 141 18.24 -11.88 12.61
C ARG A 141 16.92 -11.68 13.36
N ILE A 142 16.86 -12.04 14.64
CA ILE A 142 15.65 -11.84 15.47
C ILE A 142 15.26 -10.36 15.51
N LYS A 143 16.25 -9.47 15.65
CA LYS A 143 16.03 -8.03 15.67
C LYS A 143 15.53 -7.50 14.31
N LEU A 144 16.13 -7.95 13.21
CA LEU A 144 15.72 -7.54 11.86
C LEU A 144 14.32 -8.08 11.52
N GLU A 145 14.02 -9.32 11.85
CA GLU A 145 12.72 -9.95 11.61
C GLU A 145 11.60 -9.21 12.36
N ALA A 146 11.82 -8.93 13.65
CA ALA A 146 10.84 -8.20 14.45
C ALA A 146 10.54 -6.79 13.90
N LEU A 147 11.55 -6.10 13.36
CA LEU A 147 11.41 -4.72 12.89
C LEU A 147 10.98 -4.60 11.43
N LEU A 148 11.45 -5.49 10.55
CA LEU A 148 11.35 -5.38 9.09
C LEU A 148 10.67 -6.58 8.43
N GLY A 149 10.30 -7.61 9.18
CA GLY A 149 9.68 -8.83 8.62
C GLY A 149 8.43 -8.53 7.81
N GLY A 150 7.56 -7.63 8.30
CA GLY A 150 6.32 -7.24 7.62
C GLY A 150 6.50 -6.37 6.37
N ILE A 151 7.72 -5.90 6.08
CA ILE A 151 8.05 -5.17 4.83
C ILE A 151 9.12 -5.89 4.00
N SER A 152 9.43 -7.14 4.32
CA SER A 152 10.47 -7.92 3.64
C SER A 152 10.21 -8.08 2.15
N ASP A 153 8.95 -8.25 1.74
CA ASP A 153 8.52 -8.38 0.34
C ASP A 153 8.37 -7.03 -0.40
N LEU A 154 8.65 -5.91 0.28
CA LEU A 154 8.43 -4.58 -0.26
C LEU A 154 9.60 -4.13 -1.15
N ASN A 155 9.40 -4.17 -2.47
CA ASN A 155 10.42 -3.76 -3.44
C ASN A 155 10.42 -2.24 -3.76
N ARG A 156 9.24 -1.63 -3.72
CA ARG A 156 8.99 -0.21 -4.05
C ARG A 156 8.27 0.46 -2.89
N LEU A 157 8.31 1.79 -2.86
CA LEU A 157 7.54 2.55 -1.86
C LEU A 157 6.05 2.17 -1.92
N PRO A 158 5.37 2.11 -0.77
CA PRO A 158 3.93 1.90 -0.73
C PRO A 158 3.20 3.08 -1.38
N ALA A 159 2.03 2.82 -1.95
CA ALA A 159 1.23 3.88 -2.56
C ALA A 159 0.31 4.58 -1.57
N ALA A 160 0.08 3.98 -0.41
CA ALA A 160 -0.67 4.58 0.68
C ALA A 160 -0.22 4.00 2.02
N LEU A 161 -0.45 4.77 3.08
CA LEU A 161 -0.30 4.31 4.45
C LEU A 161 -1.66 4.21 5.14
N PHE A 162 -1.89 3.13 5.88
CA PHE A 162 -2.97 3.03 6.85
C PHE A 162 -2.38 3.05 8.26
N LEU A 163 -2.65 4.09 9.04
CA LEU A 163 -2.06 4.33 10.36
C LEU A 163 -3.10 4.19 11.47
N ILE A 164 -2.69 3.61 12.59
CA ILE A 164 -3.48 3.59 13.83
C ILE A 164 -2.74 4.44 14.86
N ASP A 165 -3.43 5.46 15.38
CA ASP A 165 -2.89 6.48 16.30
C ASP A 165 -1.86 7.41 15.62
N VAL A 166 -2.37 8.53 15.07
CA VAL A 166 -1.57 9.57 14.40
C VAL A 166 -0.50 10.17 15.32
N LYS A 167 -0.84 10.37 16.59
CA LYS A 167 0.06 10.98 17.58
C LYS A 167 1.26 10.09 17.86
N LYS A 168 1.02 8.79 17.95
CA LYS A 168 2.08 7.81 18.15
C LYS A 168 2.93 7.62 16.90
N GLU A 169 2.30 7.61 15.72
CA GLU A 169 2.97 7.42 14.43
C GLU A 169 3.34 8.72 13.69
N HIS A 170 3.53 9.82 14.42
CA HIS A 170 3.81 11.14 13.85
C HIS A 170 5.02 11.17 12.90
N ILE A 171 6.03 10.31 13.11
CA ILE A 171 7.20 10.18 12.23
C ILE A 171 6.76 9.61 10.87
N ALA A 172 5.94 8.57 10.87
CA ALA A 172 5.43 7.95 9.65
C ALA A 172 4.58 8.94 8.85
N VAL A 173 3.71 9.70 9.53
CA VAL A 173 2.90 10.77 8.92
C VAL A 173 3.78 11.85 8.31
N SER A 174 4.79 12.32 9.05
CA SER A 174 5.71 13.35 8.57
C SER A 174 6.54 12.90 7.36
N GLU A 175 6.95 11.63 7.32
CA GLU A 175 7.65 11.07 6.17
C GLU A 175 6.74 10.89 4.96
N ALA A 176 5.50 10.44 5.18
CA ALA A 176 4.50 10.29 4.12
C ALA A 176 4.18 11.63 3.46
N LEU A 177 3.97 12.67 4.29
CA LEU A 177 3.70 14.02 3.83
C LEU A 177 4.85 14.57 2.97
N LYS A 178 6.10 14.37 3.38
CA LYS A 178 7.28 14.79 2.59
C LYS A 178 7.38 14.13 1.23
N LEU A 179 6.87 12.90 1.10
CA LEU A 179 6.92 12.13 -0.14
C LEU A 179 5.60 12.17 -0.92
N ASN A 180 4.61 12.94 -0.47
CA ASN A 180 3.26 13.00 -1.04
C ASN A 180 2.62 11.60 -1.17
N ILE A 181 2.82 10.74 -0.16
CA ILE A 181 2.15 9.44 -0.09
C ILE A 181 0.83 9.65 0.65
N PRO A 182 -0.33 9.30 0.08
CA PRO A 182 -1.62 9.48 0.72
C PRO A 182 -1.73 8.67 2.01
N THR A 183 -2.29 9.30 3.03
CA THR A 183 -2.42 8.79 4.39
C THR A 183 -3.87 8.58 4.78
N PHE A 184 -4.14 7.39 5.29
CA PHE A 184 -5.41 6.99 5.87
C PHE A 184 -5.14 6.70 7.34
N ALA A 185 -5.87 7.31 8.27
CA ALA A 185 -5.58 7.09 9.68
C ALA A 185 -6.82 7.04 10.56
N MET A 186 -6.78 6.17 11.56
CA MET A 186 -7.67 6.28 12.72
C MET A 186 -7.21 7.46 13.58
N VAL A 187 -8.08 8.44 13.76
CA VAL A 187 -7.81 9.68 14.49
C VAL A 187 -8.72 9.77 15.69
N ASP A 188 -8.13 9.66 16.89
CA ASP A 188 -8.83 9.96 18.13
C ASP A 188 -8.80 11.49 18.39
N THR A 189 -9.66 11.93 19.28
CA THR A 189 -9.84 13.29 19.80
C THR A 189 -8.55 14.00 20.26
N ASN A 190 -7.46 13.29 20.53
CA ASN A 190 -6.18 13.83 21.00
C ASN A 190 -5.15 14.13 19.89
N SER A 191 -5.54 13.87 18.64
CA SER A 191 -4.68 13.90 17.45
C SER A 191 -5.16 14.95 16.44
N ASP A 192 -4.24 15.55 15.69
CA ASP A 192 -4.56 16.55 14.66
C ASP A 192 -4.99 15.84 13.35
N PRO A 193 -6.23 16.03 12.86
CA PRO A 193 -6.71 15.41 11.62
C PRO A 193 -6.19 16.12 10.35
N SER A 194 -5.58 17.30 10.45
CA SER A 194 -5.24 18.14 9.28
C SER A 194 -4.11 17.57 8.42
N ASN A 195 -3.23 16.78 9.03
CA ASN A 195 -2.06 16.20 8.36
C ASN A 195 -2.37 14.84 7.72
N ILE A 196 -3.63 14.43 7.72
CA ILE A 196 -4.10 13.15 7.19
C ILE A 196 -5.06 13.42 6.04
N ASP A 197 -4.83 12.77 4.90
CA ASP A 197 -5.66 12.95 3.70
C ASP A 197 -7.06 12.38 3.90
N PHE A 198 -7.14 11.18 4.50
CA PHE A 198 -8.39 10.48 4.81
C PHE A 198 -8.48 10.17 6.31
N PRO A 199 -8.85 11.16 7.14
CA PRO A 199 -9.00 10.96 8.57
C PRO A 199 -10.27 10.17 8.87
N ILE A 200 -10.15 9.09 9.65
CA ILE A 200 -11.25 8.29 10.16
C ILE A 200 -11.40 8.59 11.66
N PRO A 201 -12.37 9.42 12.08
CA PRO A 201 -12.59 9.71 13.50
C PRO A 201 -13.01 8.43 14.23
N ALA A 202 -12.15 7.91 15.10
CA ALA A 202 -12.39 6.63 15.76
C ALA A 202 -11.52 6.47 17.01
N ASN A 203 -12.02 5.68 17.96
CA ASN A 203 -11.26 5.21 19.11
C ASN A 203 -10.08 4.31 18.67
N ASP A 204 -8.86 4.72 18.98
CA ASP A 204 -7.64 3.96 18.67
C ASP A 204 -7.07 3.18 19.89
N ASP A 205 -7.73 3.23 21.05
CA ASP A 205 -7.33 2.52 22.27
C ASP A 205 -8.03 1.16 22.40
N ALA A 206 -9.26 1.03 21.90
CA ALA A 206 -10.06 -0.18 22.03
C ALA A 206 -9.74 -1.21 20.94
N THR A 207 -9.36 -2.42 21.35
CA THR A 207 -9.12 -3.59 20.47
C THR A 207 -10.31 -3.86 19.53
N LYS A 208 -11.55 -3.77 20.03
CA LYS A 208 -12.75 -3.99 19.21
C LYS A 208 -12.92 -2.91 18.13
N SER A 209 -12.71 -1.64 18.48
CA SER A 209 -12.75 -0.52 17.55
C SER A 209 -11.70 -0.67 16.44
N ILE A 210 -10.44 -0.92 16.81
CA ILE A 210 -9.34 -1.15 15.86
C ILE A 210 -9.65 -2.32 14.94
N SER A 211 -10.12 -3.45 15.49
CA SER A 211 -10.47 -4.63 14.69
C SER A 211 -11.59 -4.36 13.71
N LEU A 212 -12.65 -3.65 14.13
CA LEU A 212 -13.77 -3.32 13.26
C LEU A 212 -13.33 -2.41 12.09
N ILE A 213 -12.66 -1.30 12.39
CA ILE A 213 -12.22 -0.34 11.36
C ILE A 213 -11.20 -0.98 10.42
N THR A 214 -10.19 -1.67 10.98
CA THR A 214 -9.18 -2.37 10.16
C THR A 214 -9.85 -3.43 9.30
N GLY A 215 -10.80 -4.21 9.85
CA GLY A 215 -11.54 -5.22 9.10
C GLY A 215 -12.37 -4.66 7.94
N ILE A 216 -12.96 -3.47 8.09
CA ILE A 216 -13.67 -2.78 7.00
C ILE A 216 -12.71 -2.41 5.87
N ILE A 217 -11.55 -1.85 6.22
CA ILE A 217 -10.52 -1.51 5.23
C ILE A 217 -9.99 -2.76 4.53
N ILE A 218 -9.77 -3.85 5.25
CA ILE A 218 -9.30 -5.12 4.69
C ILE A 218 -10.32 -5.69 3.71
N LYS A 219 -11.61 -5.68 4.05
CA LYS A 219 -12.66 -6.08 3.10
C LYS A 219 -12.64 -5.23 1.82
N ALA A 220 -12.40 -3.92 1.93
CA ALA A 220 -12.27 -3.06 0.76
C ALA A 220 -11.02 -3.40 -0.09
N ILE A 221 -9.93 -3.82 0.55
CA ILE A 221 -8.73 -4.33 -0.12
C ILE A 221 -9.02 -5.65 -0.83
N GLU A 222 -9.70 -6.59 -0.19
CA GLU A 222 -10.12 -7.87 -0.79
C GLU A 222 -10.99 -7.64 -2.03
N GLU A 223 -12.03 -6.82 -1.91
CA GLU A 223 -12.87 -6.43 -3.05
C GLU A 223 -12.04 -5.81 -4.19
N GLY A 224 -11.09 -4.93 -3.87
CA GLY A 224 -10.20 -4.30 -4.85
C GLY A 224 -9.23 -5.28 -5.52
N LEU A 225 -8.75 -6.29 -4.78
CA LEU A 225 -7.91 -7.36 -5.33
C LEU A 225 -8.70 -8.28 -6.25
N ASP A 226 -9.93 -8.61 -5.88
CA ASP A 226 -10.79 -9.50 -6.67
C ASP A 226 -11.30 -8.83 -7.94
N GLU A 227 -11.68 -7.54 -7.89
CA GLU A 227 -11.99 -6.76 -9.09
C GLU A 227 -10.79 -6.72 -10.05
N ARG A 228 -9.58 -6.51 -9.52
CA ARG A 228 -8.37 -6.51 -10.33
C ARG A 228 -8.09 -7.88 -10.97
N LYS A 229 -8.33 -8.99 -10.27
CA LYS A 229 -8.18 -10.33 -10.85
C LYS A 229 -9.13 -10.53 -12.01
N ARG A 230 -10.41 -10.17 -11.83
CA ARG A 230 -11.44 -10.26 -12.87
C ARG A 230 -11.09 -9.42 -14.10
N GLU A 231 -10.66 -8.17 -13.90
CA GLU A 231 -10.25 -7.31 -15.02
C GLU A 231 -9.07 -7.88 -15.80
N LYS A 232 -8.10 -8.51 -15.11
CA LYS A 232 -6.99 -9.19 -15.78
C LYS A 232 -7.44 -10.44 -16.54
N GLU A 233 -8.34 -11.24 -15.97
CA GLU A 233 -8.90 -12.41 -16.64
C GLU A 233 -9.65 -11.98 -17.92
N ASP A 234 -10.52 -10.97 -17.81
CA ASP A 234 -11.24 -10.39 -18.95
C ASP A 234 -10.30 -9.81 -20.03
N GLU A 235 -9.20 -9.15 -19.64
CA GLU A 235 -8.17 -8.66 -20.57
C GLU A 235 -7.48 -9.82 -21.29
N THR A 236 -7.08 -10.86 -20.55
CA THR A 236 -6.44 -12.04 -21.16
C THR A 236 -7.36 -12.80 -22.11
N GLU A 237 -8.66 -12.89 -21.81
CA GLU A 237 -9.64 -13.50 -22.69
C GLU A 237 -9.86 -12.67 -23.96
N LYS A 238 -9.92 -11.34 -23.84
CA LYS A 238 -10.02 -10.43 -24.99
C LYS A 238 -8.76 -10.47 -25.86
N GLU A 239 -7.58 -10.51 -25.27
CA GLU A 239 -6.32 -10.66 -25.99
C GLU A 239 -6.23 -12.03 -26.70
N ALA A 240 -6.67 -13.11 -26.06
CA ALA A 240 -6.73 -14.44 -26.67
C ALA A 240 -7.76 -14.51 -27.82
N ALA A 241 -8.91 -13.85 -27.68
CA ALA A 241 -9.92 -13.76 -28.74
C ALA A 241 -9.43 -12.91 -29.92
N ALA A 242 -8.74 -11.78 -29.66
CA ALA A 242 -8.13 -10.95 -30.69
C ALA A 242 -6.97 -11.66 -31.41
N ALA A 243 -6.19 -12.47 -30.69
CA ALA A 243 -5.14 -13.31 -31.28
C ALA A 243 -5.71 -14.41 -32.18
N LYS A 244 -6.83 -15.06 -31.78
CA LYS A 244 -7.54 -16.03 -32.62
C LYS A 244 -8.17 -15.37 -33.85
N ALA A 245 -8.77 -14.19 -33.70
CA ALA A 245 -9.35 -13.45 -34.83
C ALA A 245 -8.30 -12.98 -35.86
N LYS A 246 -7.06 -12.72 -35.42
CA LYS A 246 -5.94 -12.43 -36.32
C LYS A 246 -5.35 -13.70 -36.98
N ALA A 247 -5.49 -14.87 -36.36
CA ALA A 247 -5.07 -16.14 -36.95
C ALA A 247 -6.08 -16.71 -37.97
N ASP A 248 -7.37 -16.34 -37.86
CA ASP A 248 -8.44 -16.72 -38.80
C ASP A 248 -8.65 -15.72 -39.96
N ALA A 249 -7.78 -14.71 -40.11
CA ALA A 249 -7.79 -13.84 -41.28
C ALA A 249 -7.25 -14.63 -42.50
N PRO A 250 -8.04 -14.83 -43.57
CA PRO A 250 -7.58 -15.63 -44.70
C PRO A 250 -6.45 -14.90 -45.43
N GLU A 251 -5.37 -15.62 -45.72
CA GLU A 251 -4.38 -15.22 -46.73
C GLU A 251 -5.12 -14.99 -48.05
N THR A 252 -5.36 -13.72 -48.41
CA THR A 252 -5.79 -13.35 -49.75
C THR A 252 -4.63 -13.64 -50.70
N THR A 253 -4.65 -14.84 -51.25
CA THR A 253 -3.97 -15.22 -52.48
C THR A 253 -4.42 -14.28 -53.59
N SER A 254 -3.55 -13.36 -54.02
CA SER A 254 -3.69 -12.67 -55.30
C SER A 254 -2.51 -13.04 -56.20
N GLY A 255 -2.56 -14.29 -56.70
CA GLY A 255 -1.82 -14.70 -57.87
C GLY A 255 -2.64 -14.36 -59.12
N GLY A 256 -2.18 -13.37 -59.90
CA GLY A 256 -2.76 -13.01 -61.20
C GLY A 256 -1.70 -12.40 -62.12
N ARG A 257 -0.98 -13.26 -62.85
CA ARG A 257 -0.01 -12.89 -63.89
C ARG A 257 -0.68 -12.10 -65.02
N GLY A 258 -0.09 -10.95 -65.36
CA GLY A 258 -0.31 -10.25 -66.62
C GLY A 258 1.01 -9.65 -67.12
N SER A 259 1.63 -10.33 -68.08
CA SER A 259 2.90 -9.95 -68.72
C SER A 259 2.73 -8.72 -69.61
N ARG A 260 3.60 -7.71 -69.46
CA ARG A 260 4.11 -6.91 -70.60
C ARG A 260 5.46 -6.28 -70.27
N ARG A 261 6.52 -6.82 -70.89
CA ARG A 261 7.83 -6.17 -71.07
C ARG A 261 7.69 -5.03 -72.08
N VAL A 262 8.41 -3.92 -71.87
CA VAL A 262 9.37 -3.18 -72.75
C VAL A 262 9.89 -2.02 -71.86
N ALA A 263 11.10 -2.13 -71.27
CA ALA A 263 12.36 -1.49 -71.70
C ALA A 263 12.28 0.05 -71.86
N GLU A 264 12.99 0.81 -71.03
CA GLU A 264 14.05 1.74 -71.47
C GLU A 264 14.85 2.29 -70.26
N GLU A 265 16.14 2.44 -70.48
CA GLU A 265 17.21 2.92 -69.59
C GLU A 265 17.23 4.46 -69.44
N ALA A 266 18.18 4.92 -68.61
CA ALA A 266 18.67 6.29 -68.39
C ALA A 266 17.85 7.11 -67.38
N GLU A 267 18.41 7.82 -66.40
CA GLU A 267 19.75 8.39 -66.21
C GLU A 267 19.85 8.75 -64.71
N ALA A 268 20.80 8.20 -63.95
CA ALA A 268 21.99 8.88 -63.43
C ALA A 268 21.80 10.35 -62.98
N GLY A 269 22.26 10.64 -61.76
CA GLY A 269 22.72 12.01 -61.43
C GLY A 269 22.32 12.52 -60.05
N ALA A 270 23.06 12.09 -59.02
CA ALA A 270 23.30 12.97 -57.88
C ALA A 270 24.06 14.23 -58.34
N PRO A 271 24.00 15.32 -57.57
CA PRO A 271 25.28 15.90 -57.19
C PRO A 271 25.40 16.24 -55.71
N THR A 272 26.60 15.96 -55.22
CA THR A 272 27.24 16.45 -54.01
C THR A 272 27.59 17.93 -54.08
N ALA A 273 27.53 18.58 -52.91
CA ALA A 273 28.35 19.68 -52.37
C ALA A 273 29.21 20.56 -53.32
N GLU A 274 29.14 21.90 -53.15
CA GLU A 274 30.18 22.71 -52.49
C GLU A 274 29.86 24.23 -52.47
N SER A 275 30.55 24.94 -51.57
CA SER A 275 31.01 26.35 -51.63
C SER A 275 30.14 27.50 -51.06
N THR A 276 30.55 27.93 -49.85
CA THR A 276 31.04 29.27 -49.42
C THR A 276 30.26 30.58 -49.65
N GLU A 277 30.50 31.50 -48.67
CA GLU A 277 30.14 32.94 -48.58
C GLU A 277 28.69 33.19 -48.09
N GLU A 278 28.40 33.94 -47.02
CA GLU A 278 29.03 35.09 -46.34
C GLU A 278 28.73 35.05 -44.82
#